data_AF-H5TER5-F1
#
_entry.id   AF-H5TER5-F1
#
_cell.length_a   1.000
_cell.length_b   1.000
_cell.length_c   1.000
_cell.angle_alpha   90.00
_cell.angle_beta   90.00
_cell.angle_gamma   90.00
#
_symmetry.space_group_name_H-M   'P 1'
#
loop_
_entity.id
_entity.type
_entity.pdbx_description
1 polymer ?
#
loop_
_entity_poly.entity_id
_entity_poly.type
_entity_poly.pdbx_seq_one_letter_code
_entity_poly.pdbx_strand_id
1 'polypeptide(L)' 'MKDDDPQPLNKFIHDVRNPLNSISLHAELGKILVGDKASDQQIKHAFSVILEQCKVCENLLTEQRIKNDESD' A
#
# COMPACT_ATOMS: atom_id res chain seq x y z
N MET A 1 -29.26 4.12 21.04
CA MET A 1 -28.36 3.26 20.24
C MET A 1 -27.12 4.11 20.02
N LYS A 2 -25.93 3.62 20.40
CA LYS A 2 -24.68 4.33 20.15
C LYS A 2 -24.34 4.13 18.67
N ASP A 3 -24.16 5.23 17.96
CA ASP A 3 -23.68 5.28 16.58
C ASP A 3 -22.19 4.87 16.54
N ASP A 4 -21.89 3.61 16.83
CA ASP A 4 -20.60 3.00 16.49
C ASP A 4 -20.69 2.50 15.05
N ASP A 5 -20.62 3.42 14.08
CA ASP A 5 -20.57 3.05 12.68
C ASP A 5 -19.11 2.69 12.31
N PRO A 6 -18.77 1.40 12.05
CA PRO A 6 -17.40 0.96 11.77
C PRO A 6 -16.83 1.47 10.42
N GLN A 7 -17.54 2.36 9.74
CA GLN A 7 -17.21 2.86 8.41
C GLN A 7 -15.83 3.54 8.28
N PRO A 8 -15.35 4.36 9.23
CA PRO A 8 -14.05 5.03 9.08
C PRO A 8 -12.87 4.04 9.11
N LEU A 9 -12.91 3.07 10.04
CA LEU A 9 -11.88 2.03 10.13
C LEU A 9 -11.93 1.08 8.93
N ASN A 10 -13.13 0.67 8.51
CA ASN A 10 -13.28 -0.20 7.34
C ASN A 10 -12.77 0.48 6.06
N LYS A 11 -13.02 1.78 5.91
CA LYS A 11 -12.48 2.58 4.81
C LYS A 11 -10.96 2.67 4.88
N PHE A 12 -10.40 2.97 6.05
CA PHE A 12 -8.95 3.01 6.22
C PHE A 12 -8.28 1.67 5.88
N ILE A 13 -8.84 0.55 6.36
CA ILE A 13 -8.34 -0.79 6.04
C ILE A 13 -8.42 -1.05 4.53
N HIS A 14 -9.52 -0.67 3.88
CA HIS A 14 -9.66 -0.78 2.43
C HIS A 14 -8.59 0.03 1.69
N ASP A 15 -8.38 1.28 2.10
CA ASP A 15 -7.42 2.18 1.48
C ASP A 15 -5.98 1.68 1.64
N VAL A 16 -5.64 1.05 2.77
CA VAL A 16 -4.34 0.39 3.00
C VAL A 16 -4.19 -0.91 2.19
N ARG A 17 -5.27 -1.66 1.95
CA ARG A 17 -5.21 -2.90 1.14
C ARG A 17 -4.77 -2.64 -0.29
N ASN A 18 -5.13 -1.51 -0.88
CA ASN A 18 -4.75 -1.16 -2.26
C ASN A 18 -3.22 -1.12 -2.49
N PRO A 19 -2.44 -0.31 -1.76
CA PRO A 19 -0.98 -0.30 -1.91
C PRO A 19 -0.34 -1.63 -1.50
N LEU A 20 -0.86 -2.32 -0.47
CA LEU A 20 -0.35 -3.65 -0.08
C LEU A 20 -0.53 -4.72 -1.18
N ASN A 21 -1.67 -4.71 -1.86
CA ASN A 21 -1.92 -5.60 -3.00
C ASN A 21 -0.97 -5.27 -4.16
N SER A 22 -0.76 -3.98 -4.43
CA SER A 22 0.17 -3.54 -5.46
C SER A 22 1.61 -3.96 -5.15
N ILE A 23 2.07 -3.82 -3.90
CA ILE A 23 3.39 -4.32 -3.45
C ILE A 23 3.51 -5.82 -3.71
N SER A 24 2.51 -6.60 -3.28
CA SER A 24 2.53 -8.06 -3.43
C SER A 24 2.57 -8.48 -4.89
N LEU A 25 1.75 -7.84 -5.74
CA LEU A 25 1.73 -8.08 -7.19
C LEU A 25 3.07 -7.76 -7.84
N HIS A 26 3.66 -6.60 -7.54
CA HIS A 26 4.92 -6.19 -8.16
C HIS A 26 6.11 -7.01 -7.66
N ALA A 27 6.06 -7.50 -6.42
CA ALA A 27 7.06 -8.44 -5.90
C ALA A 27 7.02 -9.77 -6.66
N GLU A 28 5.81 -10.30 -6.91
CA GLU A 28 5.65 -11.55 -7.68
C GLU A 28 6.06 -11.34 -9.15
N LEU A 29 5.65 -10.22 -9.76
CA LEU A 29 6.09 -9.83 -11.09
C LEU A 29 7.61 -9.71 -11.17
N GLY A 30 8.25 -9.13 -10.16
CA GLY A 30 9.71 -9.03 -10.07
C GLY A 30 10.40 -10.39 -10.12
N LYS A 31 9.85 -11.41 -9.43
CA LYS A 31 10.39 -12.78 -9.50
C LYS A 31 10.29 -13.35 -10.91
N ILE A 32 9.15 -13.18 -11.58
CA ILE A 32 8.93 -13.65 -12.95
C ILE A 32 9.90 -12.96 -13.91
N LEU A 33 10.03 -11.64 -13.83
CA LEU A 33 10.93 -10.85 -14.69
C LEU A 33 12.39 -11.29 -14.56
N VAL A 34 12.85 -11.61 -13.35
CA VAL A 34 14.19 -12.16 -13.12
C VAL A 34 14.33 -13.56 -13.74
N GLY A 35 13.33 -14.42 -13.60
CA GLY A 35 13.32 -15.77 -14.17
C GLY A 35 13.35 -15.78 -15.71
N ASP A 36 12.62 -14.87 -16.33
CA ASP A 36 12.44 -14.78 -17.79
C ASP A 36 13.54 -13.97 -18.50
N LYS A 37 14.61 -13.57 -17.79
CA LYS A 37 15.70 -12.72 -18.32
C LYS A 37 15.18 -11.40 -18.92
N ALA A 38 14.19 -10.79 -18.28
CA ALA A 38 13.71 -9.47 -18.64
C ALA A 38 14.82 -8.42 -18.50
N SER A 39 14.62 -7.26 -19.14
CA SER A 39 15.60 -6.18 -19.05
C SER A 39 15.70 -5.62 -17.62
N ASP A 40 16.89 -5.13 -17.28
CA ASP A 40 17.14 -4.41 -16.02
C ASP A 40 16.12 -3.30 -15.78
N GLN A 41 15.66 -2.63 -16.84
CA GLN A 41 14.69 -1.55 -16.74
C GLN A 41 13.32 -2.05 -16.27
N GLN A 42 12.86 -3.21 -16.75
CA GLN A 42 11.60 -3.82 -16.31
C GLN A 42 11.68 -4.26 -14.84
N ILE A 43 12.80 -4.87 -14.45
CA ILE A 43 13.02 -5.30 -13.06
C ILE A 43 13.07 -4.08 -12.13
N LYS A 44 13.83 -3.04 -12.50
CA LYS A 44 13.90 -1.78 -11.75
C LYS A 44 12.53 -1.11 -11.63
N HIS A 45 11.70 -1.18 -12.67
CA HIS A 45 10.35 -0.62 -12.61
C HIS A 45 9.49 -1.30 -11.54
N ALA A 46 9.52 -2.64 -11.45
CA ALA A 46 8.80 -3.36 -10.39
C ALA A 46 9.23 -2.91 -8.99
N PHE A 47 10.53 -2.74 -8.75
CA PHE A 47 11.04 -2.20 -7.49
C PHE A 47 10.63 -0.74 -7.24
N SER A 48 10.65 0.11 -8.26
CA SER A 48 10.19 1.50 -8.13
C SER A 48 8.74 1.58 -7.70
N VAL A 49 7.87 0.73 -8.26
CA VAL A 49 6.46 0.69 -7.85
C VAL A 49 6.32 0.22 -6.40
N ILE A 50 7.03 -0.85 -6.01
CA ILE A 50 7.03 -1.32 -4.61
C ILE A 50 7.41 -0.19 -3.65
N LEU A 51 8.51 0.53 -3.93
CA LEU A 51 8.97 1.64 -3.08
C LEU A 51 7.94 2.77 -3.00
N GLU A 52 7.30 3.09 -4.12
CA GLU A 52 6.25 4.11 -4.15
C GLU A 52 5.04 3.70 -3.31
N GLN A 53 4.58 2.46 -3.43
CA GLN A 53 3.45 1.96 -2.66
C GLN A 53 3.76 1.86 -1.15
N CYS A 54 5.02 1.59 -0.77
CA CYS A 54 5.44 1.68 0.63
C CYS A 54 5.26 3.10 1.19
N LYS A 55 5.62 4.14 0.42
CA LYS A 55 5.39 5.54 0.84
C LYS A 55 3.90 5.87 0.94
N VAL A 56 3.08 5.32 0.04
CA VAL A 56 1.61 5.48 0.14
C VAL A 56 1.10 4.87 1.44
N CYS A 57 1.57 3.66 1.82
CA CYS A 57 1.23 3.07 3.12
C CYS A 57 1.64 3.97 4.29
N GLU A 58 2.85 4.52 4.27
CA GLU A 58 3.36 5.42 5.31
C GLU A 58 2.50 6.69 5.44
N ASN A 59 2.10 7.28 4.31
CA ASN A 59 1.22 8.46 4.29
C ASN A 59 -0.16 8.13 4.90
N LEU A 60 -0.78 7.02 4.48
CA LEU A 60 -2.07 6.58 5.02
C LEU A 60 -2.00 6.38 6.54
N LEU A 61 -0.96 5.71 7.02
CA LEU A 61 -0.74 5.50 8.46
C LEU A 61 -0.55 6.82 9.21
N THR A 62 0.19 7.76 8.64
CA THR A 62 0.43 9.08 9.23
C THR A 62 -0.85 9.90 9.28
N GLU A 63 -1.62 9.94 8.20
CA GLU A 63 -2.93 10.60 8.15
C GLU A 63 -3.90 10.02 9.18
N GLN A 64 -3.91 8.69 9.35
CA GLN A 64 -4.77 8.05 10.33
C GLN A 64 -4.36 8.36 11.77
N ARG A 65 -3.06 8.48 12.04
CA ARG A 65 -2.56 8.93 13.35
C ARG A 65 -3.01 10.36 13.65
N ILE A 66 -2.84 11.29 12.70
CA ILE A 66 -3.25 12.69 12.87
C ILE A 66 -4.76 12.79 13.15
N LYS A 67 -5.59 12.05 12.42
CA LYS A 67 -7.05 12.03 12.65
C LYS A 67 -7.44 11.56 14.06
N ASN A 68 -6.69 10.61 14.61
CA ASN A 68 -6.91 10.13 15.97
C ASN A 68 -6.49 11.16 17.02
N ASP A 69 -5.39 11.90 16.78
CA ASP A 69 -4.87 12.92 17.70
C ASP A 69 -5.75 14.20 17.74
N GLU A 70 -6.50 14.51 16.67
CA GLU A 70 -7.44 15.65 16.63
C GLU A 70 -8.82 15.33 17.25
N SER A 71 -9.04 14.08 17.66
CA SER A 71 -10.32 13.61 18.23
C SER A 71 -10.32 13.50 19.76
N ASP A 72 -9.19 13.77 20.42
CA ASP A 72 -9.01 13.86 21.88
C ASP A 72 -9.08 15.32 22.37
#